data_AF-A0A3M7CR01-F1
#
_entry.id   AF-A0A3M7CR01-F1
#
_cell.length_a   1.000
_cell.length_b   1.000
_cell.length_c   1.000
_cell.angle_alpha   90.00
_cell.angle_beta   90.00
_cell.angle_gamma   90.00
#
_symmetry.space_group_name_H-M   'P 1'
#
loop_
_entity.id
_entity.type
_entity.pdbx_description
1 polymer ?
#
loop_
_entity_poly.entity_id
_entity_poly.type
_entity_poly.pdbx_seq_one_letter_code
_entity_poly.pdbx_strand_id
1 'polypeptide(L)'
;MTSSTGSLAGTISRSSSIAQPTASSSDSAMSSSPMMSSSTAGSIYPPTPDKSSTSSSTSSLPLYPTSSQVLSSTSSAMALSSISTTSSSACASPTYMSPPEVNDGKRGLCFTNDNYTQPWSLSGQNSQVSWGYNWFSSRYSDPSVACQYNPAIEFVPLLYSGASTLTSIWADNVRREIDLGATAVLGFNEPDACFAGASACMSVSEAVDVWKESIEPFAGTVRLGSPGVTNAGYGFEWLDQFIGNCTDCTIDFIAIHWYANMYAFGYLQDYVQQAYERYGKPIWLTEFGYDFSEGTPTEAQAQGFLRQAVTWLDAQEYVER
;
A
#
# COMPACT_ATOMS: atom_id res chain seq x y z
N MET A 1 33.17 -29.01 -56.89
CA MET A 1 32.22 -29.42 -57.93
C MET A 1 31.17 -28.31 -58.05
N THR A 2 31.09 -27.78 -59.26
CA THR A 2 30.13 -26.83 -59.87
C THR A 2 28.81 -26.50 -59.15
N SER A 3 28.69 -25.22 -58.81
CA SER A 3 27.68 -24.20 -59.18
C SER A 3 26.17 -24.48 -59.32
N SER A 4 25.42 -23.45 -58.88
CA SER A 4 24.27 -22.80 -59.52
C SER A 4 22.85 -23.24 -59.12
N THR A 5 22.13 -22.41 -58.33
CA THR A 5 21.17 -21.34 -58.70
C THR A 5 19.77 -21.84 -59.10
N GLY A 6 18.72 -21.19 -58.57
CA GLY A 6 17.47 -21.03 -59.34
C GLY A 6 16.17 -21.07 -58.54
N SER A 7 15.64 -19.88 -58.27
CA SER A 7 14.27 -19.56 -57.83
C SER A 7 13.19 -20.00 -58.84
N LEU A 8 11.97 -20.33 -58.38
CA LEU A 8 10.73 -19.60 -58.67
C LEU A 8 9.45 -20.38 -58.33
N ALA A 9 8.48 -19.61 -57.84
CA ALA A 9 7.12 -19.98 -57.50
C ALA A 9 6.26 -20.37 -58.72
N GLY A 10 5.24 -21.20 -58.47
CA GLY A 10 4.16 -21.50 -59.41
C GLY A 10 2.86 -21.83 -58.68
N THR A 11 1.91 -20.90 -58.74
CA THR A 11 0.52 -21.03 -58.26
C THR A 11 -0.35 -21.61 -59.37
N ILE A 12 -1.11 -22.69 -59.12
CA ILE A 12 -2.33 -23.03 -59.90
C ILE A 12 -3.40 -23.63 -58.98
N SER A 13 -4.53 -22.94 -58.91
CA SER A 13 -5.83 -23.41 -58.39
C SER A 13 -6.48 -24.46 -59.31
N ARG A 14 -7.20 -25.43 -58.74
CA ARG A 14 -8.62 -25.70 -59.07
C ARG A 14 -9.27 -26.75 -58.17
N SER A 15 -10.52 -26.43 -57.88
CA SER A 15 -11.50 -27.02 -56.98
C SER A 15 -11.97 -28.43 -57.34
N SER A 16 -12.50 -29.14 -56.35
CA SER A 16 -13.67 -30.03 -56.50
C SER A 16 -14.41 -30.11 -55.16
N SER A 17 -15.72 -29.90 -55.26
CA SER A 17 -16.75 -29.68 -54.25
C SER A 17 -17.55 -30.95 -53.93
N ILE A 18 -18.50 -30.81 -52.99
CA ILE A 18 -19.71 -31.63 -52.70
C ILE A 18 -19.51 -32.61 -51.52
N ALA A 19 -20.38 -32.72 -50.50
CA ALA A 19 -21.48 -31.93 -49.96
C ALA A 19 -21.90 -32.57 -48.61
N GLN A 20 -22.47 -31.75 -47.72
CA GLN A 20 -23.26 -32.16 -46.55
C GLN A 20 -24.55 -32.92 -46.95
N PRO A 21 -25.25 -33.48 -45.96
CA PRO A 21 -26.69 -33.31 -45.87
C PRO A 21 -27.09 -32.46 -44.66
N THR A 22 -28.05 -31.59 -44.91
CA THR A 22 -28.70 -30.65 -43.99
C THR A 22 -30.03 -31.20 -43.47
N ALA A 23 -30.32 -30.79 -42.24
CA ALA A 23 -31.60 -30.27 -41.73
C ALA A 23 -32.79 -31.23 -41.49
N SER A 24 -33.43 -31.03 -40.34
CA SER A 24 -34.81 -30.50 -40.29
C SER A 24 -35.13 -29.94 -38.90
N SER A 25 -35.77 -28.78 -38.94
CA SER A 25 -36.22 -27.87 -37.90
C SER A 25 -37.66 -28.15 -37.45
N SER A 26 -38.03 -27.66 -36.27
CA SER A 26 -39.38 -27.12 -36.05
C SER A 26 -39.43 -26.13 -34.86
N ASP A 27 -40.05 -24.99 -35.15
CA ASP A 27 -40.32 -23.82 -34.32
C ASP A 27 -41.27 -24.07 -33.13
N SER A 28 -41.22 -23.20 -32.10
CA SER A 28 -42.34 -22.29 -31.75
C SER A 28 -42.15 -21.52 -30.42
N ALA A 29 -42.07 -20.20 -30.56
CA ALA A 29 -42.77 -19.11 -29.84
C ALA A 29 -42.97 -19.05 -28.30
N MET A 30 -42.59 -17.87 -27.77
CA MET A 30 -43.24 -16.99 -26.77
C MET A 30 -44.01 -17.60 -25.58
N SER A 31 -43.64 -17.22 -24.35
CA SER A 31 -44.56 -16.56 -23.41
C SER A 31 -43.85 -16.08 -22.12
N SER A 32 -44.40 -14.98 -21.61
CA SER A 32 -44.04 -14.14 -20.48
C SER A 32 -44.17 -14.79 -19.09
N SER A 33 -43.59 -14.10 -18.09
CA SER A 33 -43.54 -14.33 -16.64
C SER A 33 -44.82 -14.82 -15.94
N PRO A 34 -44.69 -15.20 -14.65
CA PRO A 34 -45.37 -14.36 -13.67
C PRO A 34 -44.57 -14.06 -12.37
N MET A 35 -44.81 -12.86 -11.84
CA MET A 35 -44.70 -12.53 -10.41
C MET A 35 -45.68 -13.37 -9.58
N MET A 36 -45.41 -13.47 -8.26
CA MET A 36 -46.33 -13.35 -7.09
C MET A 36 -45.62 -14.05 -5.90
N SER A 37 -45.17 -13.37 -4.84
CA SER A 37 -45.91 -12.78 -3.70
C SER A 37 -46.67 -13.77 -2.80
N SER A 38 -46.26 -13.84 -1.52
CA SER A 38 -47.06 -13.76 -0.25
C SER A 38 -46.30 -14.44 0.92
N SER A 39 -45.79 -13.68 1.92
CA SER A 39 -46.35 -13.36 3.27
C SER A 39 -46.49 -14.58 4.21
N THR A 40 -46.16 -14.60 5.52
CA THR A 40 -46.01 -13.59 6.57
C THR A 40 -45.45 -14.23 7.87
N ALA A 41 -45.05 -13.37 8.83
CA ALA A 41 -44.80 -13.54 10.29
C ALA A 41 -43.30 -13.56 10.69
N GLY A 42 -42.76 -12.69 11.56
CA GLY A 42 -43.27 -11.56 12.33
C GLY A 42 -42.39 -11.35 13.58
N SER A 43 -41.92 -10.13 13.87
CA SER A 43 -41.58 -9.55 15.19
C SER A 43 -40.80 -8.23 14.99
N ILE A 44 -41.44 -7.05 14.96
CA ILE A 44 -41.66 -6.06 16.05
C ILE A 44 -40.36 -5.51 16.66
N TYR A 45 -39.99 -4.27 16.30
CA TYR A 45 -39.62 -3.17 17.22
C TYR A 45 -39.89 -1.80 16.53
N PRO A 46 -40.31 -0.73 17.25
CA PRO A 46 -40.92 0.47 16.67
C PRO A 46 -39.94 1.62 16.35
N PRO A 47 -40.32 2.59 15.49
CA PRO A 47 -39.46 3.69 15.05
C PRO A 47 -39.64 4.99 15.85
N THR A 48 -38.57 5.77 15.96
CA THR A 48 -38.58 7.18 16.36
C THR A 48 -38.81 8.09 15.15
N PRO A 49 -39.58 9.19 15.27
CA PRO A 49 -39.91 10.03 14.13
C PRO A 49 -38.84 11.08 13.85
N ASP A 50 -38.65 11.34 12.57
CA ASP A 50 -37.88 12.42 11.99
C ASP A 50 -38.86 13.37 11.27
N LYS A 51 -38.56 14.69 11.27
CA LYS A 51 -39.08 15.77 10.39
C LYS A 51 -38.92 17.12 11.12
N SER A 52 -38.58 18.23 10.49
CA SER A 52 -38.18 18.58 9.12
C SER A 52 -37.84 20.07 9.12
N SER A 53 -36.95 20.44 8.20
CA SER A 53 -36.55 21.79 7.78
C SER A 53 -37.70 22.75 7.42
N THR A 54 -37.51 24.06 7.68
CA THR A 54 -37.87 25.14 6.73
C THR A 54 -36.99 26.39 6.92
N SER A 55 -36.53 26.91 5.79
CA SER A 55 -35.75 28.14 5.52
C SER A 55 -36.56 29.45 5.63
N SER A 56 -35.91 30.60 5.94
CA SER A 56 -35.89 31.85 5.13
C SER A 56 -35.26 33.10 5.81
N SER A 57 -34.20 33.61 5.18
CA SER A 57 -33.80 35.00 4.84
C SER A 57 -33.98 36.26 5.75
N THR A 58 -32.87 37.04 5.74
CA THR A 58 -32.68 38.51 5.57
C THR A 58 -32.59 39.51 6.75
N SER A 59 -31.38 40.10 6.83
CA SER A 59 -30.98 41.52 6.99
C SER A 59 -31.33 42.35 8.25
N SER A 60 -30.30 42.82 8.96
CA SER A 60 -29.99 44.26 9.18
C SER A 60 -28.74 44.48 10.05
N LEU A 61 -27.81 45.31 9.57
CA LEU A 61 -26.83 46.10 10.35
C LEU A 61 -27.52 47.42 10.79
N PRO A 62 -27.00 48.31 11.70
CA PRO A 62 -25.58 48.57 12.01
C PRO A 62 -25.24 49.09 13.44
N LEU A 63 -23.96 49.53 13.60
CA LEU A 63 -23.40 50.61 14.45
C LEU A 63 -22.57 50.27 15.71
N TYR A 64 -21.34 50.79 15.67
CA TYR A 64 -20.28 50.90 16.69
C TYR A 64 -20.66 51.78 17.90
N PRO A 65 -19.88 51.71 18.99
CA PRO A 65 -18.91 52.79 19.19
C PRO A 65 -17.49 52.34 19.59
N THR A 66 -16.56 53.19 19.17
CA THR A 66 -15.12 53.28 19.43
C THR A 66 -14.75 53.64 20.87
N SER A 67 -13.62 53.12 21.37
CA SER A 67 -12.77 53.86 22.32
C SER A 67 -11.32 53.37 22.25
N SER A 68 -10.42 54.31 21.99
CA SER A 68 -8.95 54.16 21.95
C SER A 68 -8.33 54.60 23.27
N GLN A 69 -7.23 53.98 23.68
CA GLN A 69 -6.28 54.53 24.66
C GLN A 69 -4.83 54.19 24.25
N VAL A 70 -3.94 55.07 24.69
CA VAL A 70 -2.69 55.50 24.07
C VAL A 70 -1.45 54.81 24.69
N LEU A 71 -0.39 54.67 23.90
CA LEU A 71 0.96 54.21 24.26
C LEU A 71 1.63 55.05 25.36
N SER A 72 2.45 54.41 26.19
CA SER A 72 3.59 55.07 26.85
C SER A 72 4.80 54.13 26.85
N SER A 73 5.92 54.69 26.43
CA SER A 73 7.23 54.08 26.27
C SER A 73 8.11 54.34 27.50
N THR A 74 8.83 53.32 27.94
CA THR A 74 10.01 53.49 28.79
C THR A 74 11.13 52.58 28.31
N SER A 75 12.23 53.21 27.88
CA SER A 75 13.50 52.58 27.53
C SER A 75 14.17 51.99 28.77
N SER A 76 14.77 50.81 28.66
CA SER A 76 15.88 50.39 29.54
C SER A 76 16.79 49.35 28.88
N ALA A 77 18.05 49.78 28.77
CA ALA A 77 19.32 49.08 28.75
C ALA A 77 19.41 47.60 28.30
N MET A 78 20.30 47.41 27.32
CA MET A 78 20.97 46.16 26.96
C MET A 78 21.49 45.39 28.18
N ALA A 79 21.13 44.11 28.28
CA ALA A 79 21.91 43.12 29.00
C ALA A 79 22.18 41.96 28.04
N LEU A 80 23.45 41.71 27.73
CA LEU A 80 23.88 40.49 27.05
C LEU A 80 23.56 39.32 27.99
N SER A 81 22.47 38.62 27.71
CA SER A 81 22.23 37.30 28.28
C SER A 81 22.79 36.29 27.30
N SER A 82 23.86 35.62 27.71
CA SER A 82 24.43 34.46 27.04
C SER A 82 23.32 33.46 26.73
N ILE A 83 23.00 33.31 25.43
CA ILE A 83 22.10 32.28 24.93
C ILE A 83 22.78 30.96 25.26
N SER A 84 22.33 30.31 26.33
CA SER A 84 22.60 28.89 26.51
C SER A 84 21.90 28.21 25.34
N THR A 85 22.68 27.79 24.35
CA THR A 85 22.23 26.82 23.37
C THR A 85 21.81 25.60 24.17
N THR A 86 20.51 25.44 24.35
CA THR A 86 19.93 24.15 24.71
C THR A 86 20.29 23.22 23.58
N SER A 87 21.40 22.51 23.75
CA SER A 87 21.71 21.34 22.96
C SER A 87 20.47 20.48 23.02
N SER A 88 19.80 20.31 21.88
CA SER A 88 18.81 19.27 21.69
C SER A 88 19.41 18.02 22.29
N SER A 89 18.74 17.40 23.24
CA SER A 89 19.20 16.15 23.84
C SER A 89 19.43 15.16 22.71
N ALA A 90 20.68 15.03 22.28
CA ALA A 90 21.08 13.94 21.42
C ALA A 90 20.66 12.69 22.17
N CYS A 91 19.94 11.82 21.46
CA CYS A 91 19.53 10.51 21.95
C CYS A 91 20.61 9.94 22.87
N ALA A 92 20.30 9.79 24.15
CA ALA A 92 21.09 8.89 24.97
C ALA A 92 21.08 7.57 24.22
N SER A 93 22.26 7.10 23.81
CA SER A 93 22.37 5.83 23.08
C SER A 93 21.54 4.80 23.84
N PRO A 94 20.63 4.08 23.17
CA PRO A 94 19.94 2.98 23.81
C PRO A 94 20.99 2.12 24.51
N THR A 95 20.76 1.77 25.77
CA THR A 95 21.55 0.73 26.43
C THR A 95 21.24 -0.58 25.73
N TYR A 96 21.83 -0.76 24.55
CA TYR A 96 21.72 -1.96 23.76
C TYR A 96 22.34 -3.09 24.55
N MET A 97 21.62 -4.19 24.74
CA MET A 97 22.19 -5.40 25.35
C MET A 97 23.26 -6.05 24.45
N SER A 98 23.34 -5.65 23.16
CA SER A 98 24.41 -5.93 22.19
C SER A 98 24.25 -4.97 20.99
N PRO A 99 25.33 -4.56 20.29
CA PRO A 99 25.20 -3.71 19.11
C PRO A 99 24.42 -4.43 18.00
N PRO A 100 23.58 -3.70 17.25
CA PRO A 100 22.83 -4.30 16.16
C PRO A 100 23.72 -4.57 14.93
N GLU A 101 23.43 -5.64 14.20
CA GLU A 101 24.11 -6.15 13.01
C GLU A 101 23.23 -5.98 11.77
N VAL A 102 23.77 -5.33 10.74
CA VAL A 102 23.06 -5.13 9.47
C VAL A 102 22.99 -6.45 8.70
N ASN A 103 21.82 -6.77 8.16
CA ASN A 103 21.57 -7.91 7.27
C ASN A 103 21.01 -7.38 5.94
N ASP A 104 21.19 -8.12 4.83
CA ASP A 104 20.76 -7.76 3.48
C ASP A 104 19.76 -8.78 2.87
N GLY A 105 19.20 -9.65 3.71
CA GLY A 105 18.20 -10.64 3.32
C GLY A 105 16.85 -10.02 2.95
N LYS A 106 15.88 -10.88 2.62
CA LYS A 106 14.55 -10.44 2.15
C LYS A 106 13.58 -10.09 3.28
N ARG A 107 13.80 -10.62 4.48
CA ARG A 107 12.78 -10.59 5.53
C ARG A 107 12.60 -9.19 6.12
N GLY A 108 11.37 -8.70 6.01
CA GLY A 108 10.94 -7.43 6.59
C GLY A 108 10.27 -7.56 7.95
N LEU A 109 10.08 -6.42 8.61
CA LEU A 109 9.26 -6.28 9.81
C LEU A 109 8.23 -5.16 9.64
N CYS A 110 6.95 -5.50 9.69
CA CYS A 110 5.86 -4.53 9.82
C CYS A 110 5.62 -4.27 11.32
N PHE A 111 5.60 -3.02 11.76
CA PHE A 111 5.51 -2.68 13.18
C PHE A 111 4.65 -1.45 13.45
N THR A 112 4.08 -1.35 14.65
CA THR A 112 3.31 -0.17 15.12
C THR A 112 4.01 0.60 16.24
N ASN A 113 5.00 -0.02 16.87
CA ASN A 113 5.85 0.57 17.90
C ASN A 113 7.30 0.28 17.53
N ASP A 114 8.12 1.32 17.41
CA ASP A 114 9.50 1.20 16.95
C ASP A 114 10.38 0.40 17.93
N ASN A 115 10.00 0.28 19.21
CA ASN A 115 10.68 -0.63 20.14
C ASN A 115 10.62 -2.11 19.72
N TYR A 116 9.62 -2.51 18.93
CA TYR A 116 9.50 -3.89 18.46
C TYR A 116 10.60 -4.27 17.46
N THR A 117 11.38 -3.29 16.99
CA THR A 117 12.56 -3.52 16.14
C THR A 117 13.81 -3.90 16.94
N GLN A 118 13.87 -3.56 18.23
CA GLN A 118 15.06 -3.74 19.07
C GLN A 118 15.51 -5.19 19.27
N PRO A 119 14.61 -6.17 19.41
CA PRO A 119 15.03 -7.56 19.60
C PRO A 119 15.73 -8.13 18.36
N TRP A 120 15.47 -7.59 17.17
CA TRP A 120 15.95 -8.16 15.92
C TRP A 120 17.37 -7.69 15.60
N SER A 121 18.09 -8.48 14.81
CA SER A 121 19.35 -8.06 14.20
C SER A 121 20.40 -7.64 15.23
N LEU A 122 20.53 -8.42 16.32
CA LEU A 122 21.60 -8.27 17.31
C LEU A 122 22.63 -9.39 17.14
N SER A 123 23.89 -9.09 17.49
CA SER A 123 24.98 -10.06 17.49
C SER A 123 24.61 -11.37 18.19
N GLY A 124 24.79 -12.49 17.48
CA GLY A 124 24.54 -13.84 17.98
C GLY A 124 23.09 -14.32 17.90
N GLN A 125 22.15 -13.51 17.40
CA GLN A 125 20.75 -13.92 17.24
C GLN A 125 20.42 -14.62 15.91
N ASN A 126 21.31 -14.57 14.91
CA ASN A 126 21.06 -15.07 13.55
C ASN A 126 19.76 -14.50 12.92
N SER A 127 19.35 -13.30 13.32
CA SER A 127 18.22 -12.58 12.70
C SER A 127 18.49 -12.39 11.20
N GLN A 128 17.44 -12.57 10.40
CA GLN A 128 17.45 -12.32 8.96
C GLN A 128 16.64 -11.06 8.60
N VAL A 129 16.24 -10.27 9.59
CA VAL A 129 15.47 -9.04 9.38
C VAL A 129 16.40 -7.92 8.92
N SER A 130 16.15 -7.36 7.75
CA SER A 130 17.00 -6.34 7.10
C SER A 130 16.29 -5.01 6.88
N TRP A 131 14.96 -5.00 6.79
CA TRP A 131 14.16 -3.81 6.54
C TRP A 131 12.84 -3.83 7.31
N GLY A 132 12.15 -2.70 7.38
CA GLY A 132 10.82 -2.61 7.98
C GLY A 132 10.09 -1.32 7.67
N TYR A 133 8.78 -1.34 7.89
CA TYR A 133 7.90 -0.18 7.72
C TYR A 133 6.76 -0.22 8.75
N ASN A 134 6.08 0.90 8.92
CA ASN A 134 5.06 1.09 9.95
C ASN A 134 3.80 1.81 9.42
N TRP A 135 3.52 1.66 8.12
CA TRP A 135 2.44 2.34 7.42
C TRP A 135 2.50 3.88 7.46
N PHE A 136 3.67 4.44 7.78
CA PHE A 136 3.88 5.87 7.92
C PHE A 136 5.16 6.34 7.21
N SER A 137 5.29 7.67 7.09
CA SER A 137 6.40 8.31 6.38
C SER A 137 7.67 8.47 7.22
N SER A 138 7.60 8.17 8.52
CA SER A 138 8.68 8.32 9.50
C SER A 138 8.79 7.06 10.36
N ARG A 139 10.03 6.67 10.71
CA ARG A 139 10.30 5.46 11.50
C ARG A 139 9.73 5.49 12.92
N TYR A 140 9.47 6.68 13.45
CA TYR A 140 8.97 6.87 14.81
C TYR A 140 7.45 6.93 14.83
N SER A 141 6.83 6.04 15.60
CA SER A 141 5.37 6.03 15.83
C SER A 141 4.90 7.21 16.70
N ASP A 142 5.81 7.85 17.43
CA ASP A 142 5.57 9.05 18.22
C ASP A 142 6.62 10.12 17.85
N PRO A 143 6.21 11.31 17.37
CA PRO A 143 7.14 12.40 17.04
C PRO A 143 7.99 12.88 18.22
N SER A 144 7.57 12.60 19.46
CA SER A 144 8.29 12.93 20.68
C SER A 144 9.37 11.91 21.08
N VAL A 145 9.40 10.75 20.41
CA VAL A 145 10.36 9.67 20.64
C VAL A 145 11.30 9.58 19.44
N ALA A 146 12.59 9.88 19.66
CA ALA A 146 13.57 9.99 18.57
C ALA A 146 14.61 8.86 18.52
N CYS A 147 14.48 7.79 19.33
CA CYS A 147 15.62 6.94 19.65
C CYS A 147 15.29 5.46 19.94
N GLN A 148 14.18 4.92 19.45
CA GLN A 148 13.75 3.55 19.78
C GLN A 148 13.70 2.60 18.57
N TYR A 149 14.02 3.10 17.38
CA TYR A 149 14.19 2.29 16.17
C TYR A 149 15.57 1.64 16.08
N ASN A 150 15.63 0.38 15.66
CA ASN A 150 16.87 -0.36 15.47
C ASN A 150 17.60 0.11 14.21
N PRO A 151 18.79 0.74 14.33
CA PRO A 151 19.48 1.33 13.18
C PRO A 151 20.06 0.31 12.19
N ALA A 152 20.06 -0.99 12.51
CA ALA A 152 20.50 -2.02 11.57
C ALA A 152 19.41 -2.49 10.61
N ILE A 153 18.16 -2.08 10.85
CA ILE A 153 17.02 -2.36 9.98
C ILE A 153 16.80 -1.12 9.12
N GLU A 154 16.74 -1.27 7.80
CA GLU A 154 16.37 -0.16 6.92
C GLU A 154 14.91 0.22 7.15
N PHE A 155 14.63 1.49 7.41
CA PHE A 155 13.26 1.98 7.41
C PHE A 155 12.81 2.34 6.00
N VAL A 156 11.66 1.81 5.57
CA VAL A 156 11.04 2.11 4.28
C VAL A 156 9.80 2.98 4.51
N PRO A 157 9.83 4.28 4.15
CA PRO A 157 8.67 5.16 4.29
C PRO A 157 7.50 4.70 3.42
N LEU A 158 6.27 4.81 3.93
CA LEU A 158 5.05 4.51 3.20
C LEU A 158 4.12 5.73 3.19
N LEU A 159 3.63 6.12 2.01
CA LEU A 159 2.59 7.15 1.89
C LEU A 159 1.23 6.47 1.93
N TYR A 160 0.58 6.45 3.10
CA TYR A 160 -0.60 5.61 3.32
C TYR A 160 -1.76 5.90 2.35
N SER A 161 -2.10 7.17 2.16
CA SER A 161 -3.16 7.62 1.26
C SER A 161 -2.92 9.04 0.75
N GLY A 162 -3.83 9.54 -0.10
CA GLY A 162 -3.85 10.92 -0.58
C GLY A 162 -4.29 11.98 0.45
N ALA A 163 -4.47 11.61 1.72
CA ALA A 163 -4.89 12.56 2.75
C ALA A 163 -3.86 13.69 2.92
N SER A 164 -4.33 14.93 2.94
CA SER A 164 -3.45 16.13 3.02
C SER A 164 -2.58 16.16 4.27
N THR A 165 -3.03 15.57 5.38
CA THR A 165 -2.25 15.42 6.61
C THR A 165 -1.04 14.49 6.45
N LEU A 166 -1.05 13.61 5.46
CA LEU A 166 0.06 12.72 5.12
C LEU A 166 0.94 13.31 4.02
N THR A 167 0.34 13.83 2.94
CA THR A 167 1.10 14.40 1.82
C THR A 167 1.86 15.68 2.21
N SER A 168 1.31 16.50 3.10
CA SER A 168 1.97 17.75 3.56
C SER A 168 3.27 17.54 4.32
N ILE A 169 3.48 16.37 4.94
CA ILE A 169 4.71 16.03 5.67
C ILE A 169 5.59 15.03 4.92
N TRP A 170 5.07 14.43 3.85
CA TRP A 170 5.69 13.33 3.12
C TRP A 170 7.10 13.67 2.67
N ALA A 171 7.26 14.77 1.93
CA ALA A 171 8.53 15.05 1.26
C ALA A 171 9.67 15.32 2.26
N ASP A 172 9.38 16.01 3.37
CA ASP A 172 10.38 16.30 4.40
C ASP A 172 10.74 15.05 5.21
N ASN A 173 9.78 14.17 5.45
CA ASN A 173 10.04 12.90 6.12
C ASN A 173 10.85 11.97 5.23
N VAL A 174 10.49 11.78 3.96
CA VAL A 174 11.25 10.91 3.04
C VAL A 174 12.69 11.39 2.88
N ARG A 175 12.94 12.69 2.71
CA ARG A 175 14.32 13.22 2.65
C ARG A 175 15.12 12.89 3.89
N ARG A 176 14.53 13.03 5.08
CA ARG A 176 15.18 12.66 6.34
C ARG A 176 15.46 11.16 6.42
N GLU A 177 14.53 10.33 5.98
CA GLU A 177 14.71 8.88 5.98
C GLU A 177 15.78 8.44 4.96
N ILE A 178 15.89 9.12 3.82
CA ILE A 178 16.99 8.95 2.85
C ILE A 178 18.34 9.30 3.50
N ASP A 179 18.44 10.43 4.21
CA ASP A 179 19.65 10.81 4.95
C ASP A 179 20.03 9.76 6.02
N LEU A 180 19.05 8.99 6.48
CA LEU A 180 19.21 7.89 7.44
C LEU A 180 19.30 6.50 6.79
N GLY A 181 19.45 6.43 5.46
CA GLY A 181 19.75 5.20 4.72
C GLY A 181 18.58 4.51 4.04
N ALA A 182 17.38 5.11 3.98
CA ALA A 182 16.28 4.56 3.19
C ALA A 182 16.64 4.52 1.70
N THR A 183 16.45 3.37 1.07
CA THR A 183 16.77 3.12 -0.35
C THR A 183 15.53 2.97 -1.22
N ALA A 184 14.35 2.88 -0.59
CA ALA A 184 13.07 2.74 -1.24
C ALA A 184 11.96 3.47 -0.46
N VAL A 185 10.83 3.69 -1.12
CA VAL A 185 9.56 4.10 -0.51
C VAL A 185 8.42 3.22 -1.04
N LEU A 186 7.36 3.08 -0.25
CA LEU A 186 6.13 2.37 -0.62
C LEU A 186 5.01 3.35 -0.97
N GLY A 187 4.23 2.99 -2.00
CA GLY A 187 3.01 3.69 -2.37
C GLY A 187 1.85 3.44 -1.40
N PHE A 188 0.64 3.76 -1.86
CA PHE A 188 -0.57 3.73 -1.05
C PHE A 188 -0.91 2.33 -0.50
N ASN A 189 -1.48 2.30 0.71
CA ASN A 189 -1.85 1.06 1.39
C ASN A 189 -3.27 0.64 1.04
N GLU A 190 -3.43 -0.42 0.25
CA GLU A 190 -4.74 -0.96 -0.17
C GLU A 190 -5.67 0.12 -0.75
N PRO A 191 -5.25 0.86 -1.79
CA PRO A 191 -6.14 1.84 -2.41
C PRO A 191 -7.35 1.17 -3.08
N ASP A 192 -7.26 -0.12 -3.40
CA ASP A 192 -8.30 -0.94 -4.00
C ASP A 192 -9.43 -1.30 -3.02
N ALA A 193 -9.21 -1.18 -1.72
CA ALA A 193 -10.18 -1.54 -0.68
C ALA A 193 -10.60 -0.35 0.19
N CYS A 194 -11.75 -0.48 0.84
CA CYS A 194 -12.31 0.52 1.74
C CYS A 194 -12.64 -0.06 3.11
N PHE A 195 -11.72 -0.87 3.67
CA PHE A 195 -11.86 -1.36 5.04
C PHE A 195 -11.63 -0.21 6.02
N ALA A 196 -12.63 0.06 6.86
CA ALA A 196 -12.62 1.21 7.76
C ALA A 196 -11.39 1.17 8.69
N GLY A 197 -10.51 2.17 8.54
CA GLY A 197 -9.28 2.28 9.34
C GLY A 197 -8.15 1.33 8.94
N ALA A 198 -8.28 0.59 7.84
CA ALA A 198 -7.30 -0.41 7.41
C ALA A 198 -6.87 -0.27 5.93
N SER A 199 -7.61 0.50 5.12
CA SER A 199 -7.28 0.70 3.70
C SER A 199 -7.31 2.19 3.32
N ALA A 200 -6.58 2.56 2.27
CA ALA A 200 -6.51 3.92 1.77
C ALA A 200 -7.78 4.36 1.02
N CYS A 201 -8.51 3.41 0.40
CA CYS A 201 -9.76 3.67 -0.31
C CYS A 201 -9.64 4.81 -1.33
N MET A 202 -8.82 4.61 -2.36
CA MET A 202 -8.50 5.65 -3.35
C MET A 202 -9.01 5.27 -4.74
N SER A 203 -9.59 6.25 -5.43
CA SER A 203 -9.85 6.08 -6.86
C SER A 203 -8.52 6.03 -7.64
N VAL A 204 -8.51 5.34 -8.79
CA VAL A 204 -7.31 5.28 -9.65
C VAL A 204 -6.87 6.69 -10.06
N SER A 205 -7.81 7.58 -10.43
CA SER A 205 -7.49 8.95 -10.82
C SER A 205 -6.82 9.74 -9.70
N GLU A 206 -7.35 9.63 -8.47
CA GLU A 206 -6.77 10.29 -7.30
C GLU A 206 -5.36 9.74 -7.02
N ALA A 207 -5.18 8.42 -7.06
CA ALA A 207 -3.89 7.80 -6.84
C ALA A 207 -2.85 8.24 -7.88
N VAL A 208 -3.22 8.39 -9.15
CA VAL A 208 -2.34 8.91 -10.20
C VAL A 208 -1.92 10.36 -9.90
N ASP A 209 -2.87 11.22 -9.56
CA ASP A 209 -2.58 12.64 -9.26
C ASP A 209 -1.65 12.77 -8.05
N VAL A 210 -1.97 12.06 -6.96
CA VAL A 210 -1.15 12.08 -5.72
C VAL A 210 0.22 11.45 -5.96
N TRP A 211 0.32 10.37 -6.75
CA TRP A 211 1.60 9.75 -7.08
C TRP A 211 2.53 10.76 -7.75
N LYS A 212 2.04 11.43 -8.79
CA LYS A 212 2.82 12.44 -9.54
C LYS A 212 3.26 13.61 -8.66
N GLU A 213 2.41 14.05 -7.75
CA GLU A 213 2.72 15.16 -6.85
C GLU A 213 3.70 14.76 -5.73
N SER A 214 3.51 13.59 -5.13
CA SER A 214 4.15 13.24 -3.86
C SER A 214 5.26 12.19 -3.99
N ILE A 215 5.08 11.16 -4.82
CA ILE A 215 5.98 10.00 -4.89
C ILE A 215 6.97 10.13 -6.06
N GLU A 216 6.49 10.49 -7.25
CA GLU A 216 7.31 10.64 -8.45
C GLU A 216 8.53 11.59 -8.28
N PRO A 217 8.48 12.68 -7.50
CA PRO A 217 9.65 13.53 -7.28
C PRO A 217 10.86 12.82 -6.65
N PHE A 218 10.67 11.61 -6.10
CA PHE A 218 11.74 10.79 -5.53
C PHE A 218 12.33 9.77 -6.51
N ALA A 219 11.78 9.66 -7.73
CA ALA A 219 12.29 8.79 -8.78
C ALA A 219 13.77 9.08 -9.06
N GLY A 220 14.58 8.03 -9.15
CA GLY A 220 16.03 8.12 -9.35
C GLY A 220 16.84 8.55 -8.12
N THR A 221 16.19 8.91 -7.00
CA THR A 221 16.85 9.12 -5.70
C THR A 221 16.73 7.88 -4.83
N VAL A 222 15.52 7.29 -4.78
CA VAL A 222 15.20 6.02 -4.14
C VAL A 222 14.30 5.21 -5.07
N ARG A 223 14.17 3.90 -4.79
CA ARG A 223 13.25 3.04 -5.53
C ARG A 223 11.81 3.27 -5.12
N LEU A 224 10.90 3.29 -6.08
CA LEU A 224 9.48 3.54 -5.86
C LEU A 224 8.67 2.24 -5.96
N GLY A 225 8.10 1.81 -4.84
CA GLY A 225 7.18 0.68 -4.79
C GLY A 225 5.77 1.08 -5.20
N SER A 226 5.12 0.24 -6.00
CA SER A 226 3.71 0.45 -6.36
C SER A 226 2.82 0.62 -5.12
N PRO A 227 1.58 1.13 -5.28
CA PRO A 227 0.57 0.92 -4.26
C PRO A 227 0.44 -0.58 -3.93
N GLY A 228 0.36 -0.91 -2.64
CA GLY A 228 0.19 -2.28 -2.15
C GLY A 228 -1.27 -2.67 -2.24
N VAL A 229 -1.61 -3.60 -3.12
CA VAL A 229 -3.01 -4.01 -3.34
C VAL A 229 -3.37 -5.29 -2.61
N THR A 230 -4.64 -5.46 -2.28
CA THR A 230 -5.13 -6.67 -1.62
C THR A 230 -5.13 -7.88 -2.56
N ASN A 231 -5.11 -9.09 -1.99
CA ASN A 231 -5.42 -10.32 -2.73
C ASN A 231 -6.92 -10.60 -2.85
N ALA A 232 -7.76 -9.73 -2.30
CA ALA A 232 -9.21 -9.83 -2.38
C ALA A 232 -9.77 -8.97 -3.51
N GLY A 233 -10.98 -9.29 -3.96
CA GLY A 233 -11.72 -8.45 -4.91
C GLY A 233 -10.97 -8.22 -6.24
N TYR A 234 -10.60 -6.97 -6.49
CA TYR A 234 -10.09 -6.49 -7.77
C TYR A 234 -8.69 -5.85 -7.66
N GLY A 235 -7.87 -6.26 -6.68
CA GLY A 235 -6.57 -5.64 -6.40
C GLY A 235 -5.63 -5.56 -7.61
N PHE A 236 -5.47 -6.65 -8.36
CA PHE A 236 -4.68 -6.63 -9.59
C PHE A 236 -5.31 -5.77 -10.69
N GLU A 237 -6.64 -5.79 -10.84
CA GLU A 237 -7.33 -4.95 -11.81
C GLU A 237 -7.21 -3.46 -11.48
N TRP A 238 -7.21 -3.09 -10.19
CA TRP A 238 -6.96 -1.71 -9.75
C TRP A 238 -5.52 -1.31 -10.09
N LEU A 239 -4.55 -2.18 -9.80
CA LEU A 239 -3.13 -1.89 -10.07
C LEU A 239 -2.84 -1.82 -11.58
N ASP A 240 -3.45 -2.68 -12.39
CA ASP A 240 -3.41 -2.58 -13.86
C ASP A 240 -3.91 -1.22 -14.35
N GLN A 241 -5.04 -0.75 -13.80
CA GLN A 241 -5.60 0.56 -14.15
C GLN A 241 -4.69 1.70 -13.68
N PHE A 242 -4.11 1.62 -12.49
CA PHE A 242 -3.17 2.61 -11.99
C PHE A 242 -1.95 2.73 -12.92
N ILE A 243 -1.26 1.61 -13.20
CA ILE A 243 -0.09 1.59 -14.07
C ILE A 243 -0.46 2.05 -15.50
N GLY A 244 -1.63 1.63 -16.00
CA GLY A 244 -2.13 2.03 -17.32
C GLY A 244 -2.46 3.52 -17.46
N ASN A 245 -2.83 4.19 -16.36
CA ASN A 245 -3.13 5.64 -16.35
C ASN A 245 -1.94 6.51 -15.89
N CYS A 246 -0.92 5.91 -15.25
CA CYS A 246 0.30 6.57 -14.76
C CYS A 246 1.50 6.24 -15.69
N THR A 247 1.36 6.44 -17.00
CA THR A 247 2.35 5.97 -18.00
C THR A 247 3.72 6.68 -17.94
N ASP A 248 3.75 7.83 -17.29
CA ASP A 248 4.93 8.64 -16.99
C ASP A 248 5.43 8.46 -15.54
N CYS A 249 4.83 7.54 -14.78
CA CYS A 249 5.20 7.28 -13.40
C CYS A 249 6.25 6.17 -13.30
N THR A 250 7.22 6.36 -12.42
CA THR A 250 8.31 5.41 -12.18
C THR A 250 7.87 4.39 -11.15
N ILE A 251 7.87 3.09 -11.49
CA ILE A 251 7.58 1.99 -10.54
C ILE A 251 8.70 0.95 -10.65
N ASP A 252 9.49 0.82 -9.58
CA ASP A 252 10.70 -0.02 -9.56
C ASP A 252 10.42 -1.45 -9.05
N PHE A 253 9.37 -1.63 -8.27
CA PHE A 253 8.92 -2.93 -7.76
C PHE A 253 7.41 -2.91 -7.46
N ILE A 254 6.82 -4.09 -7.37
CA ILE A 254 5.39 -4.27 -7.14
C ILE A 254 5.17 -4.72 -5.70
N ALA A 255 4.41 -3.92 -4.94
CA ALA A 255 3.95 -4.27 -3.61
C ALA A 255 2.60 -5.00 -3.70
N ILE A 256 2.47 -6.11 -2.97
CA ILE A 256 1.23 -6.90 -2.88
C ILE A 256 0.98 -7.36 -1.44
N HIS A 257 -0.28 -7.52 -1.08
CA HIS A 257 -0.71 -8.07 0.20
C HIS A 257 -1.40 -9.40 0.01
N TRP A 258 -1.21 -10.33 0.95
CA TRP A 258 -1.87 -11.63 0.91
C TRP A 258 -2.44 -12.02 2.27
N TYR A 259 -3.74 -12.20 2.35
CA TYR A 259 -4.40 -12.77 3.52
C TYR A 259 -5.31 -13.92 3.11
N ALA A 260 -5.13 -15.08 3.72
CA ALA A 260 -6.03 -16.22 3.56
C ALA A 260 -5.96 -17.17 4.75
N ASN A 261 -6.65 -18.31 4.70
CA ASN A 261 -6.63 -19.29 5.78
C ASN A 261 -5.32 -20.09 5.85
N MET A 262 -5.16 -20.85 6.95
CA MET A 262 -3.96 -21.64 7.26
C MET A 262 -3.61 -22.77 6.29
N TYR A 263 -4.52 -23.13 5.38
CA TYR A 263 -4.33 -24.20 4.40
C TYR A 263 -3.97 -23.66 3.01
N ALA A 264 -3.97 -22.34 2.84
CA ALA A 264 -3.87 -21.68 1.54
C ALA A 264 -2.42 -21.45 1.06
N PHE A 265 -1.47 -22.32 1.42
CA PHE A 265 -0.08 -22.15 1.00
C PHE A 265 0.09 -22.18 -0.54
N GLY A 266 -0.60 -23.08 -1.24
CA GLY A 266 -0.59 -23.10 -2.70
C GLY A 266 -1.13 -21.79 -3.32
N TYR A 267 -2.14 -21.19 -2.68
CA TYR A 267 -2.67 -19.90 -3.13
C TYR A 267 -1.66 -18.76 -2.94
N LEU A 268 -0.89 -18.75 -1.84
CA LEU A 268 0.21 -17.79 -1.68
C LEU A 268 1.20 -17.90 -2.84
N GLN A 269 1.61 -19.12 -3.20
CA GLN A 269 2.56 -19.35 -4.29
C GLN A 269 2.01 -18.85 -5.63
N ASP A 270 0.78 -19.24 -5.96
CA ASP A 270 0.12 -18.85 -7.21
C ASP A 270 -0.09 -17.34 -7.29
N TYR A 271 -0.45 -16.68 -6.19
CA TYR A 271 -0.70 -15.23 -6.18
C TYR A 271 0.58 -14.43 -6.39
N VAL A 272 1.67 -14.81 -5.71
CA VAL A 272 2.98 -14.16 -5.84
C VAL A 272 3.58 -14.38 -7.24
N GLN A 273 3.43 -15.59 -7.80
CA GLN A 273 3.85 -15.89 -9.17
C GLN A 273 3.03 -15.07 -10.19
N GLN A 274 1.71 -14.99 -10.03
CA GLN A 274 0.85 -14.20 -10.92
C GLN A 274 1.23 -12.71 -10.93
N ALA A 275 1.56 -12.13 -9.77
CA ALA A 275 2.03 -10.74 -9.71
C ALA A 275 3.31 -10.56 -10.55
N TYR A 276 4.28 -11.46 -10.41
CA TYR A 276 5.52 -11.40 -11.18
C TYR A 276 5.29 -11.55 -12.68
N GLU A 277 4.50 -12.54 -13.10
CA GLU A 277 4.17 -12.78 -14.50
C GLU A 277 3.41 -11.61 -15.14
N ARG A 278 2.55 -10.94 -14.37
CA ARG A 278 1.74 -9.80 -14.85
C ARG A 278 2.56 -8.54 -15.06
N TYR A 279 3.49 -8.23 -14.17
CA TYR A 279 4.20 -6.94 -14.16
C TYR A 279 5.68 -7.02 -14.56
N GLY A 280 6.30 -8.20 -14.52
CA GLY A 280 7.70 -8.40 -14.90
C GLY A 280 8.71 -7.62 -14.05
N LYS A 281 8.34 -7.28 -12.81
CA LYS A 281 9.12 -6.47 -11.85
C LYS A 281 9.37 -7.24 -10.55
N PRO A 282 10.41 -6.90 -9.77
CA PRO A 282 10.60 -7.47 -8.45
C PRO A 282 9.34 -7.32 -7.59
N ILE A 283 9.03 -8.36 -6.82
CA ILE A 283 7.86 -8.42 -5.95
C ILE A 283 8.29 -8.17 -4.51
N TRP A 284 7.56 -7.27 -3.85
CA TRP A 284 7.62 -7.09 -2.40
C TRP A 284 6.28 -7.57 -1.82
N LEU A 285 6.31 -8.67 -1.06
CA LEU A 285 5.15 -9.14 -0.31
C LEU A 285 5.10 -8.40 1.03
N THR A 286 4.64 -7.15 0.98
CA THR A 286 4.71 -6.22 2.11
C THR A 286 3.80 -6.63 3.27
N GLU A 287 2.74 -7.38 2.99
CA GLU A 287 1.91 -8.00 4.01
C GLU A 287 1.57 -9.44 3.62
N PHE A 288 1.74 -10.36 4.55
CA PHE A 288 1.07 -11.64 4.46
C PHE A 288 0.67 -12.21 5.83
N GLY A 289 -0.54 -12.76 5.90
CA GLY A 289 -1.08 -13.22 7.17
C GLY A 289 -2.34 -14.04 7.04
N TYR A 290 -2.98 -14.30 8.18
CA TYR A 290 -4.23 -15.05 8.22
C TYR A 290 -5.44 -14.13 8.18
N ASP A 291 -6.44 -14.49 7.39
CA ASP A 291 -7.74 -13.81 7.33
C ASP A 291 -8.73 -14.27 8.43
N PHE A 292 -8.35 -15.28 9.21
CA PHE A 292 -9.16 -15.92 10.27
C PHE A 292 -10.50 -16.51 9.79
N SER A 293 -10.71 -16.69 8.49
CA SER A 293 -11.97 -17.21 7.91
C SER A 293 -12.28 -18.64 8.36
N GLU A 294 -11.25 -19.44 8.63
CA GLU A 294 -11.32 -20.82 9.12
C GLU A 294 -10.94 -20.93 10.62
N GLY A 295 -11.04 -19.82 11.35
CA GLY A 295 -10.72 -19.73 12.78
C GLY A 295 -9.27 -19.32 13.07
N THR A 296 -8.95 -19.22 14.36
CA THR A 296 -7.63 -18.83 14.84
C THR A 296 -6.67 -20.01 14.79
N PRO A 297 -5.54 -19.92 14.07
CA PRO A 297 -4.55 -20.98 14.06
C PRO A 297 -3.89 -21.12 15.43
N THR A 298 -3.56 -22.35 15.81
CA THR A 298 -2.64 -22.60 16.93
C THR A 298 -1.25 -22.05 16.60
N GLU A 299 -0.44 -21.80 17.63
CA GLU A 299 0.95 -21.37 17.45
C GLU A 299 1.74 -22.32 16.54
N ALA A 300 1.55 -23.63 16.71
CA ALA A 300 2.20 -24.65 15.88
C ALA A 300 1.81 -24.56 14.40
N GLN A 301 0.53 -24.26 14.11
CA GLN A 301 0.06 -24.04 12.73
C GLN A 301 0.66 -22.77 12.14
N ALA A 302 0.65 -21.66 12.90
CA ALA A 302 1.25 -20.40 12.48
C ALA A 302 2.75 -20.55 12.15
N GLN A 303 3.51 -21.17 13.07
CA GLN A 303 4.92 -21.45 12.83
C GLN A 303 5.16 -22.41 11.66
N GLY A 304 4.29 -23.41 11.49
CA GLY A 304 4.38 -24.38 10.40
C GLY A 304 4.16 -23.75 9.02
N PHE A 305 3.21 -22.83 8.91
CA PHE A 305 2.98 -22.06 7.69
C PHE A 305 4.13 -21.09 7.44
N LEU A 306 4.54 -20.30 8.44
CA LEU A 306 5.65 -19.34 8.30
C LEU A 306 6.94 -20.02 7.83
N ARG A 307 7.29 -21.20 8.38
CA ARG A 307 8.45 -21.97 7.90
C ARG A 307 8.35 -22.33 6.43
N GLN A 308 7.17 -22.77 5.96
CA GLN A 308 6.96 -23.12 4.55
C GLN A 308 6.98 -21.90 3.64
N ALA A 309 6.20 -20.87 4.00
CA ALA A 309 6.07 -19.62 3.26
C ALA A 309 7.42 -18.93 3.09
N VAL A 310 8.12 -18.67 4.20
CA VAL A 310 9.40 -17.95 4.16
C VAL A 310 10.47 -18.75 3.43
N THR A 311 10.56 -20.07 3.62
CA THR A 311 11.52 -20.90 2.86
C THR A 311 11.27 -20.81 1.35
N TRP A 312 10.01 -20.81 0.94
CA TRP A 312 9.67 -20.70 -0.48
C TRP A 312 9.93 -19.28 -1.03
N LEU A 313 9.51 -18.23 -0.31
CA LEU A 313 9.75 -16.83 -0.68
C LEU A 313 11.25 -16.51 -0.79
N ASP A 314 12.06 -16.99 0.15
CA ASP A 314 13.52 -16.84 0.12
C ASP A 314 14.14 -17.48 -1.14
N ALA A 315 13.56 -18.60 -1.63
CA ALA A 315 14.03 -19.31 -2.82
C ALA A 315 13.61 -18.67 -4.17
N GLN A 316 12.64 -17.74 -4.19
CA GLN A 316 12.18 -17.13 -5.44
C GLN A 316 13.03 -15.91 -5.81
N GLU A 317 13.76 -15.94 -6.93
CA GLU A 317 14.61 -14.81 -7.35
C GLU A 317 13.83 -13.51 -7.61
N TYR A 318 12.57 -13.62 -8.01
CA TYR A 318 11.70 -12.49 -8.30
C TYR A 318 11.01 -11.90 -7.06
N VAL A 319 11.04 -12.58 -5.92
CA VAL A 319 10.63 -12.01 -4.64
C VAL A 319 11.85 -11.33 -4.04
N GLU A 320 11.79 -10.03 -3.89
CA GLU A 320 12.89 -9.24 -3.36
C GLU A 320 12.75 -9.00 -1.86
N ARG A 321 11.52 -8.80 -1.36
CA ARG A 321 11.22 -8.48 0.03
C ARG A 321 9.87 -9.04 0.47
#